data_AF-A0A8J4Q3V6-F1
#
_entry.id   AF-A0A8J4Q3V6-F1
#
_cell.length_a   1.000
_cell.length_b   1.000
_cell.length_c   1.000
_cell.angle_alpha   90.00
_cell.angle_beta   90.00
_cell.angle_gamma   90.00
#
_symmetry.space_group_name_H-M   'P 1'
#
loop_
_entity.id
_entity.type
_entity.pdbx_description
1 polymer ?
#
loop_
_entity_poly.entity_id
_entity_poly.type
_entity_poly.pdbx_seq_one_letter_code
_entity_poly.pdbx_strand_id
1 'polypeptide(L)'
;MFVTTTKNLVAGDQLFLSYVSKLHAYPKRKEVLSSFSFKCTCRLCILDQTELENNFQERQRLAEKYDPEYYAQAIRGSANTMAQLEKHIQDIKNTYVDPDRPHTMEVFMPLITLASLYANKTSFPEKALKAYLECMRILGFDFDVDEYKSKQSPPLSTESMNFIVQYQGSFDDIHSDIFIHICKHAYSLGYEKLARIALSISRLCAKIFKGLSENEHDKIHIGVGFPKQILLFHDSTQLIDK
;
A
#
# COMPACT_ATOMS: atom_id res chain seq x y z
N MET A 1 23.76 11.55 3.06
CA MET A 1 22.84 10.57 2.47
C MET A 1 22.72 9.43 3.46
N PHE A 2 21.50 9.09 3.89
CA PHE A 2 21.25 7.92 4.74
C PHE A 2 20.67 6.82 3.85
N VAL A 3 21.10 5.58 4.09
CA VAL A 3 20.58 4.38 3.40
C VAL A 3 20.02 3.48 4.49
N THR A 4 18.75 3.11 4.36
CA THR A 4 18.07 2.20 5.28
C THR A 4 17.77 0.89 4.59
N THR A 5 17.84 -0.20 5.35
CA THR A 5 17.51 -1.54 4.85
C THR A 5 16.03 -1.78 5.07
N THR A 6 15.34 -2.19 4.02
CA THR A 6 13.90 -2.46 4.05
C THR A 6 13.58 -3.95 4.16
N LYS A 7 14.63 -4.78 4.25
CA LYS A 7 14.63 -6.24 4.40
C LYS A 7 15.68 -6.66 5.41
N ASN A 8 15.50 -7.84 5.99
CA ASN A 8 16.56 -8.51 6.72
C ASN A 8 17.66 -8.91 5.73
N LEU A 9 18.91 -8.62 6.07
CA LEU A 9 20.08 -8.96 5.25
C LEU A 9 20.93 -10.00 5.96
N VAL A 10 21.47 -10.95 5.20
CA VAL A 10 22.50 -11.89 5.65
C VAL A 10 23.84 -11.57 4.98
N ALA A 11 24.93 -12.09 5.55
CA ALA A 11 26.26 -11.90 4.99
C ALA A 11 26.34 -12.49 3.57
N GLY A 12 26.80 -11.68 2.62
CA GLY A 12 26.88 -12.05 1.21
C GLY A 12 25.69 -11.60 0.35
N ASP A 13 24.63 -11.05 0.96
CA ASP A 13 23.53 -10.47 0.20
C ASP A 13 23.98 -9.30 -0.67
N GLN A 14 23.44 -9.23 -1.88
CA GLN A 14 23.61 -8.08 -2.77
C GLN A 14 22.64 -6.97 -2.37
N LEU A 15 23.16 -5.75 -2.27
CA LEU A 15 22.35 -4.55 -2.01
C LEU A 15 21.90 -3.93 -3.32
N PHE A 16 20.60 -3.71 -3.46
CA PHE A 16 20.00 -3.08 -4.63
C PHE A 16 19.41 -1.72 -4.26
N LEU A 17 19.62 -0.74 -5.14
CA LEU A 17 19.03 0.60 -5.06
C LEU A 17 18.34 0.89 -6.39
N SER A 18 17.17 1.53 -6.35
CA SER A 18 16.46 1.88 -7.58
C SER A 18 17.04 3.15 -8.20
N TYR A 19 17.50 3.07 -9.45
CA TYR A 19 17.97 4.24 -10.21
C TYR A 19 16.85 5.10 -10.79
N VAL A 20 15.64 4.56 -10.86
CA VAL A 20 14.47 5.22 -11.43
C VAL A 20 13.28 5.07 -10.49
N SER A 21 12.39 6.05 -10.46
CA SER A 21 11.14 5.91 -9.71
C SER A 21 10.34 4.71 -10.21
N LYS A 22 9.88 3.87 -9.27
CA LYS A 22 8.93 2.79 -9.57
C LYS A 22 7.57 3.29 -10.07
N LEU A 23 7.25 4.57 -9.84
CA LEU A 23 6.02 5.21 -10.31
C LEU A 23 6.07 5.61 -11.79
N HIS A 24 7.25 5.63 -12.41
CA HIS A 24 7.34 5.89 -13.85
C HIS A 24 6.80 4.71 -14.66
N ALA A 25 6.08 4.98 -15.75
CA ALA A 25 5.66 3.95 -16.70
C ALA A 25 6.86 3.21 -17.32
N TYR A 26 6.64 1.97 -17.78
CA TYR A 26 7.71 1.11 -18.30
C TYR A 26 8.57 1.73 -19.42
N PRO A 27 8.01 2.41 -20.45
CA PRO A 27 8.84 3.04 -21.47
C PRO A 27 9.84 4.03 -20.88
N LYS A 28 9.43 4.82 -19.89
CA LYS A 28 10.31 5.77 -19.19
C LYS A 28 11.34 5.08 -18.32
N ARG A 29 10.95 4.02 -17.59
CA ARG A 29 11.92 3.20 -16.82
C ARG A 29 12.98 2.61 -17.74
N LYS A 30 12.58 2.03 -18.88
CA LYS A 30 13.47 1.44 -19.88
C LYS A 30 14.43 2.47 -20.47
N GLU A 31 13.95 3.66 -20.81
CA GLU A 31 14.77 4.78 -21.30
C GLU A 31 15.84 5.20 -20.28
N VAL A 32 15.46 5.37 -19.01
CA VAL A 32 16.42 5.76 -17.96
C VAL A 32 17.45 4.65 -17.73
N LEU A 33 17.01 3.39 -17.66
CA LEU A 33 17.88 2.26 -17.36
C LEU A 33 18.84 1.93 -18.52
N SER A 34 18.47 2.21 -19.78
CA SER A 34 19.36 2.00 -20.93
C SER A 34 20.60 2.92 -20.90
N SER A 35 20.51 4.09 -20.26
CA SER A 35 21.66 4.99 -20.07
C SER A 35 22.77 4.38 -19.20
N PHE A 36 22.43 3.36 -18.40
CA PHE A 36 23.38 2.60 -17.58
C PHE A 36 23.89 1.31 -18.27
N SER A 37 23.59 1.11 -19.56
CA SER A 37 24.08 -0.02 -20.36
C SER A 37 23.73 -1.41 -19.81
N PHE A 38 22.58 -1.55 -19.14
CA PHE A 38 22.02 -2.85 -18.75
C PHE A 38 20.53 -2.97 -19.07
N LYS A 39 20.05 -4.21 -19.20
CA LYS A 39 18.62 -4.53 -19.33
C LYS A 39 18.10 -5.01 -17.98
N CYS A 40 17.17 -4.29 -17.38
CA CYS A 40 16.54 -4.71 -16.13
C CYS A 40 15.67 -5.95 -16.35
N THR A 41 15.87 -6.96 -15.50
CA THR A 41 15.15 -8.23 -15.49
C THR A 41 14.36 -8.43 -14.19
N CYS A 42 14.10 -7.34 -13.44
CA CYS A 42 13.27 -7.45 -12.25
C CYS A 42 11.85 -7.89 -12.63
N ARG A 43 11.11 -8.47 -11.67
CA ARG A 43 9.75 -8.96 -11.86
C ARG A 43 8.84 -7.94 -12.53
N LEU A 44 8.89 -6.68 -12.11
CA LEU A 44 8.09 -5.60 -12.71
C LEU A 44 8.41 -5.43 -14.21
N CYS A 45 9.69 -5.33 -14.58
CA CYS A 45 10.11 -5.22 -15.98
C CYS A 45 9.78 -6.46 -16.81
N ILE A 46 9.76 -7.66 -16.22
CA ILE A 46 9.32 -8.89 -16.90
C ILE A 46 7.83 -8.81 -17.19
N LEU A 47 7.02 -8.44 -16.20
CA LEU A 47 5.58 -8.27 -16.39
C LEU A 47 5.30 -7.20 -17.44
N ASP A 48 6.01 -6.07 -17.45
CA ASP A 48 5.79 -5.01 -18.43
C ASP A 48 6.13 -5.43 -19.87
N GLN A 49 7.06 -6.37 -20.05
CA GLN A 49 7.41 -6.86 -21.38
C GLN A 49 6.29 -7.66 -22.06
N THR A 50 5.30 -8.15 -21.29
CA THR A 50 4.14 -8.88 -21.84
C THR A 50 2.98 -7.96 -22.21
N GLU A 51 3.08 -6.67 -21.93
CA GLU A 51 2.02 -5.69 -22.20
C GLU A 51 2.10 -5.15 -23.64
N LEU A 52 0.95 -4.76 -24.18
CA LEU A 52 0.85 -4.16 -25.51
C LEU A 52 1.16 -2.65 -25.46
N GLU A 53 1.81 -2.13 -26.50
CA GLU A 53 2.16 -0.70 -26.59
C GLU A 53 0.92 0.21 -26.47
N ASN A 54 -0.17 -0.12 -27.17
CA ASN A 54 -1.42 0.64 -27.08
C ASN A 54 -2.00 0.67 -25.66
N ASN A 55 -1.78 -0.39 -24.87
CA ASN A 55 -2.23 -0.44 -23.48
C ASN A 55 -1.42 0.51 -22.60
N PHE A 56 -0.10 0.64 -22.83
CA PHE A 56 0.72 1.63 -22.12
C PHE A 56 0.27 3.06 -22.43
N GLN A 57 0.03 3.37 -23.70
CA GLN A 57 -0.42 4.70 -24.12
C GLN A 57 -1.76 5.05 -23.50
N GLU A 58 -2.71 4.10 -23.48
CA GLU A 58 -4.02 4.31 -22.86
C GLU A 58 -3.90 4.47 -21.34
N ARG A 59 -3.08 3.64 -20.65
CA ARG A 59 -2.81 3.83 -19.21
C ARG A 59 -2.26 5.19 -18.90
N GLN A 60 -1.27 5.62 -19.67
CA GLN A 60 -0.63 6.92 -19.47
C GLN A 60 -1.66 8.04 -19.66
N ARG A 61 -2.46 7.99 -20.72
CA ARG A 61 -3.53 8.95 -20.99
C ARG A 61 -4.55 9.00 -19.85
N LEU A 62 -4.93 7.86 -19.27
CA LEU A 62 -5.82 7.80 -18.11
C LEU A 62 -5.13 8.37 -16.85
N ALA A 63 -3.90 7.96 -16.55
CA ALA A 63 -3.15 8.43 -15.39
C ALA A 63 -2.95 9.96 -15.41
N GLU A 64 -2.69 10.55 -16.57
CA GLU A 64 -2.55 12.01 -16.75
C GLU A 64 -3.84 12.80 -16.43
N LYS A 65 -5.01 12.16 -16.49
CA LYS A 65 -6.29 12.78 -16.11
C LYS A 65 -6.54 12.79 -14.62
N TYR A 66 -5.89 11.91 -13.85
CA TYR A 66 -6.19 11.72 -12.43
C TYR A 66 -6.07 13.02 -11.62
N ASP A 67 -4.94 13.72 -11.72
CA ASP A 67 -4.68 14.94 -10.96
C ASP A 67 -5.67 16.08 -11.28
N PRO A 68 -5.81 16.52 -12.55
CA PRO A 68 -6.68 17.65 -12.88
C PRO A 68 -8.17 17.34 -12.75
N GLU A 69 -8.60 16.12 -13.04
CA GLU A 69 -10.03 15.78 -13.09
C GLU A 69 -10.53 15.20 -11.77
N TYR A 70 -9.75 14.37 -11.06
CA TYR A 70 -10.27 13.58 -9.94
C TYR A 70 -9.72 14.01 -8.59
N TYR A 71 -8.40 14.18 -8.46
CA TYR A 71 -7.78 14.57 -7.20
C TYR A 71 -8.27 15.95 -6.73
N ALA A 72 -8.31 16.92 -7.64
CA ALA A 72 -8.85 18.25 -7.34
C ALA A 72 -10.32 18.22 -6.90
N GLN A 73 -11.14 17.35 -7.48
CA GLN A 73 -12.54 17.19 -7.08
C GLN A 73 -12.69 16.48 -5.74
N ALA A 74 -11.82 15.51 -5.44
CA ALA A 74 -11.81 14.78 -4.17
C ALA A 74 -11.52 15.72 -3.00
N ILE A 75 -10.55 16.63 -3.17
CA ILE A 75 -10.25 17.69 -2.17
C ILE A 75 -11.46 18.60 -1.93
N ARG A 76 -12.21 18.93 -2.99
CA ARG A 76 -13.41 19.78 -2.90
C ARG A 76 -14.64 19.05 -2.34
N GLY A 77 -14.58 17.72 -2.15
CA GLY A 77 -15.67 16.93 -1.60
C GLY A 77 -16.89 16.80 -2.53
N SER A 78 -16.69 16.77 -3.85
CA SER A 78 -17.79 16.60 -4.81
C SER A 78 -18.50 15.24 -4.61
N ALA A 79 -19.83 15.26 -4.62
CA ALA A 79 -20.67 14.10 -4.28
C ALA A 79 -20.47 12.90 -5.22
N ASN A 80 -20.13 13.16 -6.50
CA ASN A 80 -19.99 12.12 -7.52
C ASN A 80 -18.56 11.60 -7.66
N THR A 81 -17.59 12.17 -6.95
CA THR A 81 -16.17 11.84 -7.15
C THR A 81 -15.84 10.40 -6.83
N MET A 82 -16.50 9.77 -5.85
CA MET A 82 -16.28 8.35 -5.54
C MET A 82 -16.64 7.43 -6.72
N ALA A 83 -17.84 7.59 -7.30
CA ALA A 83 -18.28 6.77 -8.43
C ALA A 83 -17.43 7.02 -9.69
N GLN A 84 -17.03 8.28 -9.91
CA GLN A 84 -16.12 8.63 -11.00
C GLN A 84 -14.74 8.01 -10.82
N LEU A 85 -14.19 8.00 -9.59
CA LEU A 85 -12.92 7.35 -9.27
C LEU A 85 -13.00 5.82 -9.38
N GLU A 86 -14.08 5.19 -8.91
CA GLU A 86 -14.32 3.76 -9.08
C GLU A 86 -14.25 3.37 -10.58
N LYS A 87 -14.97 4.12 -11.43
CA LYS A 87 -14.92 3.92 -12.88
C LYS A 87 -13.51 4.15 -13.43
N HIS A 88 -12.85 5.24 -13.05
CA HIS A 88 -11.52 5.57 -13.54
C HIS A 88 -10.48 4.49 -13.19
N ILE A 89 -10.51 3.98 -11.95
CA ILE A 89 -9.68 2.86 -11.51
C ILE A 89 -9.95 1.62 -12.38
N GLN A 90 -11.22 1.32 -12.65
CA GLN A 90 -11.56 0.18 -13.50
C GLN A 90 -11.10 0.39 -14.95
N ASP A 91 -11.24 1.58 -15.50
CA ASP A 91 -10.75 1.93 -16.83
C ASP A 91 -9.23 1.72 -16.93
N ILE A 92 -8.45 2.11 -15.91
CA ILE A 92 -7.01 1.83 -15.84
C ILE A 92 -6.75 0.32 -15.73
N LYS A 93 -7.46 -0.40 -14.85
CA LYS A 93 -7.29 -1.86 -14.69
C LYS A 93 -7.55 -2.62 -15.99
N ASN A 94 -8.55 -2.20 -16.77
CA ASN A 94 -8.93 -2.83 -18.04
C ASN A 94 -7.87 -2.69 -19.14
N THR A 95 -6.86 -1.84 -18.96
CA THR A 95 -5.73 -1.75 -19.90
C THR A 95 -4.69 -2.86 -19.67
N TYR A 96 -4.65 -3.50 -18.51
CA TYR A 96 -3.68 -4.57 -18.27
C TYR A 96 -4.12 -5.84 -18.97
N VAL A 97 -3.16 -6.57 -19.54
CA VAL A 97 -3.46 -7.85 -20.21
C VAL A 97 -4.00 -8.87 -19.20
N ASP A 98 -3.42 -8.87 -18.00
CA ASP A 98 -3.86 -9.68 -16.87
C ASP A 98 -4.63 -8.78 -15.86
N PRO A 99 -5.93 -9.02 -15.61
CA PRO A 99 -6.72 -8.23 -14.67
C PRO A 99 -6.27 -8.39 -13.21
N ASP A 100 -5.59 -9.49 -12.87
CA ASP A 100 -5.09 -9.80 -11.53
C ASP A 100 -3.60 -9.47 -11.36
N ARG A 101 -3.02 -8.80 -12.36
CA ARG A 101 -1.61 -8.41 -12.38
C ARG A 101 -1.22 -7.65 -11.10
N PRO A 102 -0.13 -8.06 -10.41
CA PRO A 102 0.41 -7.29 -9.29
C PRO A 102 1.15 -6.04 -9.78
N HIS A 103 1.43 -5.10 -8.88
CA HIS A 103 2.23 -3.90 -9.18
C HIS A 103 1.66 -2.98 -10.26
N THR A 104 0.33 -2.80 -10.28
CA THR A 104 -0.37 -1.83 -11.13
C THR A 104 -0.24 -0.40 -10.58
N MET A 105 0.99 0.13 -10.58
CA MET A 105 1.35 1.39 -9.88
C MET A 105 0.51 2.60 -10.31
N GLU A 106 0.04 2.63 -11.55
CA GLU A 106 -0.84 3.67 -12.10
C GLU A 106 -2.21 3.72 -11.40
N VAL A 107 -2.65 2.62 -10.80
CA VAL A 107 -3.90 2.54 -10.02
C VAL A 107 -3.72 3.06 -8.59
N PHE A 108 -2.48 3.10 -8.08
CA PHE A 108 -2.20 3.36 -6.67
C PHE A 108 -2.73 4.72 -6.18
N MET A 109 -2.45 5.80 -6.91
CA MET A 109 -2.86 7.17 -6.52
C MET A 109 -4.39 7.39 -6.59
N PRO A 110 -5.09 6.97 -7.66
CA PRO A 110 -6.55 6.95 -7.66
C PRO A 110 -7.15 6.12 -6.52
N LEU A 111 -6.59 4.95 -6.25
CA LEU A 111 -7.10 4.02 -5.26
C LEU A 111 -6.91 4.51 -3.82
N ILE A 112 -5.75 5.10 -3.49
CA ILE A 112 -5.53 5.68 -2.15
C ILE A 112 -6.46 6.87 -1.90
N THR A 113 -6.78 7.64 -2.95
CA THR A 113 -7.77 8.73 -2.88
C THR A 113 -9.15 8.19 -2.62
N LEU A 114 -9.56 7.15 -3.35
CA LEU A 114 -10.84 6.49 -3.15
C LEU A 114 -10.95 5.89 -1.74
N ALA A 115 -9.88 5.25 -1.25
CA ALA A 115 -9.81 4.70 0.11
C ALA A 115 -10.00 5.80 1.17
N SER A 116 -9.36 6.96 0.97
CA SER A 116 -9.48 8.13 1.85
C SER A 116 -10.89 8.71 1.83
N LEU A 117 -11.55 8.78 0.66
CA LEU A 117 -12.94 9.24 0.54
C LEU A 117 -13.91 8.30 1.26
N TYR A 118 -13.74 6.97 1.12
CA TYR A 118 -14.54 6.01 1.89
C TYR A 118 -14.26 6.12 3.40
N ALA A 119 -13.01 6.32 3.81
CA ALA A 119 -12.64 6.43 5.22
C ALA A 119 -13.29 7.63 5.92
N ASN A 120 -13.57 8.71 5.18
CA ASN A 120 -14.27 9.89 5.66
C ASN A 120 -15.79 9.69 5.80
N LYS A 121 -16.33 8.54 5.37
CA LYS A 121 -17.75 8.19 5.47
C LYS A 121 -17.92 7.04 6.45
N THR A 122 -18.61 7.29 7.56
CA THR A 122 -18.89 6.28 8.59
C THR A 122 -19.67 5.07 8.06
N SER A 123 -20.39 5.23 6.94
CA SER A 123 -21.15 4.17 6.28
C SER A 123 -20.31 3.19 5.44
N PHE A 124 -19.02 3.44 5.23
CA PHE A 124 -18.19 2.65 4.31
C PHE A 124 -16.89 2.05 4.89
N PRO A 125 -16.85 1.55 6.15
CA PRO A 125 -15.61 1.02 6.73
C PRO A 125 -15.05 -0.18 5.93
N GLU A 126 -15.92 -1.06 5.43
CA GLU A 126 -15.48 -2.24 4.64
C GLU A 126 -14.93 -1.84 3.28
N LYS A 127 -15.54 -0.86 2.60
CA LYS A 127 -15.03 -0.36 1.30
C LYS A 127 -13.69 0.33 1.48
N ALA A 128 -13.54 1.15 2.53
CA ALA A 128 -12.27 1.78 2.88
C ALA A 128 -11.18 0.72 3.10
N LEU A 129 -11.45 -0.29 3.93
CA LEU A 129 -10.53 -1.38 4.18
C LEU A 129 -10.13 -2.12 2.90
N LYS A 130 -11.10 -2.51 2.06
CA LYS A 130 -10.83 -3.20 0.78
C LYS A 130 -9.94 -2.37 -0.14
N ALA A 131 -10.21 -1.06 -0.26
CA ALA A 131 -9.39 -0.17 -1.09
C ALA A 131 -7.95 -0.03 -0.56
N TYR A 132 -7.76 0.13 0.76
CA TYR A 132 -6.41 0.16 1.34
C TYR A 132 -5.65 -1.16 1.19
N LEU A 133 -6.33 -2.30 1.35
CA LEU A 133 -5.71 -3.61 1.14
C LEU A 133 -5.35 -3.82 -0.32
N GLU A 134 -6.16 -3.33 -1.25
CA GLU A 134 -5.79 -3.34 -2.66
C GLU A 134 -4.60 -2.44 -2.97
N CYS A 135 -4.46 -1.27 -2.32
CA CYS A 135 -3.23 -0.47 -2.38
C CYS A 135 -2.01 -1.29 -1.90
N MET A 136 -2.16 -2.05 -0.81
CA MET A 136 -1.11 -2.93 -0.29
C MET A 136 -0.76 -4.06 -1.26
N ARG A 137 -1.76 -4.66 -1.93
CA ARG A 137 -1.55 -5.64 -2.99
C ARG A 137 -0.72 -5.08 -4.15
N ILE A 138 -0.97 -3.85 -4.57
CA ILE A 138 -0.16 -3.16 -5.60
C ILE A 138 1.30 -3.03 -5.13
N LEU A 139 1.52 -2.72 -3.85
CA LEU A 139 2.87 -2.59 -3.28
C LEU A 139 3.52 -3.93 -2.91
N GLY A 140 2.84 -5.06 -3.13
CA GLY A 140 3.39 -6.41 -2.96
C GLY A 140 2.98 -7.12 -1.68
N PHE A 141 2.08 -6.57 -0.88
CA PHE A 141 1.53 -7.22 0.31
C PHE A 141 0.24 -7.95 -0.04
N ASP A 142 0.20 -9.26 0.21
CA ASP A 142 -0.94 -10.11 -0.11
C ASP A 142 -1.65 -10.54 1.18
N PHE A 143 -2.75 -9.86 1.51
CA PHE A 143 -3.56 -10.18 2.69
C PHE A 143 -4.89 -10.79 2.24
N ASP A 144 -5.13 -12.05 2.62
CA ASP A 144 -6.43 -12.67 2.47
C ASP A 144 -7.36 -12.24 3.62
N VAL A 145 -8.28 -11.31 3.33
CA VAL A 145 -9.24 -10.79 4.34
C VAL A 145 -10.08 -11.91 4.94
N ASP A 146 -10.42 -12.93 4.16
CA ASP A 146 -11.29 -14.00 4.64
C ASP A 146 -10.61 -14.84 5.72
N GLU A 147 -9.27 -14.94 5.71
CA GLU A 147 -8.48 -15.53 6.80
C GLU A 147 -8.64 -14.77 8.13
N TYR A 148 -8.85 -13.44 8.05
CA TYR A 148 -8.94 -12.56 9.22
C TYR A 148 -10.37 -12.30 9.70
N LYS A 149 -11.38 -12.79 8.98
CA LYS A 149 -12.80 -12.77 9.38
C LYS A 149 -13.09 -13.84 10.44
N SER A 150 -12.39 -13.81 11.57
CA SER A 150 -12.76 -14.63 12.72
C SER A 150 -14.08 -14.12 13.33
N LYS A 151 -15.08 -15.00 13.46
CA LYS A 151 -16.40 -14.68 14.05
C LYS A 151 -16.41 -14.58 15.58
N GLN A 152 -15.30 -14.90 16.24
CA GLN A 152 -15.17 -14.77 17.69
C GLN A 152 -13.87 -14.05 17.96
N SER A 153 -13.97 -12.74 18.25
CA SER A 153 -12.90 -12.06 18.95
C SER A 153 -12.83 -12.68 20.35
N PRO A 154 -11.78 -13.44 20.72
CA PRO A 154 -11.53 -13.69 22.13
C PRO A 154 -11.48 -12.34 22.87
N PRO A 155 -11.66 -12.32 24.21
CA PRO A 155 -11.46 -11.09 24.97
C PRO A 155 -10.12 -10.46 24.59
N LEU A 156 -10.13 -9.14 24.39
CA LEU A 156 -8.96 -8.31 24.04
C LEU A 156 -7.72 -8.77 24.82
N SER A 157 -6.85 -9.55 24.17
CA SER A 157 -5.61 -9.99 24.76
C SER A 157 -4.53 -8.96 24.46
N THR A 158 -3.99 -8.36 25.52
CA THR A 158 -2.83 -7.45 25.44
C THR A 158 -1.51 -8.21 25.37
N GLU A 159 -1.53 -9.54 25.35
CA GLU A 159 -0.32 -10.35 25.17
C GLU A 159 0.30 -10.05 23.81
N SER A 160 1.60 -9.73 23.81
CA SER A 160 2.35 -9.42 22.59
C SER A 160 2.46 -10.64 21.68
N MET A 161 2.21 -10.43 20.38
CA MET A 161 2.34 -11.44 19.35
C MET A 161 3.49 -11.10 18.40
N ASN A 162 4.06 -12.14 17.78
CA ASN A 162 5.06 -12.02 16.72
C ASN A 162 4.46 -12.52 15.41
N PHE A 163 4.37 -11.64 14.42
CA PHE A 163 3.83 -11.98 13.10
C PHE A 163 4.95 -12.16 12.08
N ILE A 164 4.78 -13.12 11.18
CA ILE A 164 5.61 -13.29 9.99
C ILE A 164 4.74 -12.94 8.79
N VAL A 165 5.12 -11.91 8.06
CA VAL A 165 4.35 -11.40 6.92
C VAL A 165 5.17 -11.56 5.66
N GLN A 166 4.63 -12.34 4.73
CA GLN A 166 5.17 -12.47 3.39
C GLN A 166 4.79 -11.24 2.57
N TYR A 167 5.75 -10.68 1.85
CA TYR A 167 5.50 -9.64 0.88
C TYR A 167 6.47 -9.78 -0.29
N GLN A 168 6.10 -9.22 -1.42
CA GLN A 168 6.89 -9.27 -2.64
C GLN A 168 6.87 -7.90 -3.30
N GLY A 169 7.73 -7.00 -2.83
CA GLY A 169 7.76 -5.64 -3.35
C GLY A 169 8.74 -4.74 -2.61
N SER A 170 8.47 -3.44 -2.69
CA SER A 170 9.22 -2.41 -1.98
C SER A 170 8.52 -2.08 -0.67
N PHE A 171 9.26 -2.07 0.43
CA PHE A 171 8.79 -1.51 1.70
C PHE A 171 9.34 -0.10 1.82
N ASP A 172 8.47 0.88 2.03
CA ASP A 172 8.74 2.33 1.95
C ASP A 172 7.95 3.09 3.03
N ASP A 173 8.24 4.38 3.21
CA ASP A 173 7.64 5.24 4.23
C ASP A 173 6.10 5.33 4.20
N ILE A 174 5.50 5.31 3.01
CA ILE A 174 4.04 5.41 2.80
C ILE A 174 3.27 4.26 3.46
N HIS A 175 3.92 3.13 3.68
CA HIS A 175 3.30 1.97 4.33
C HIS A 175 2.90 2.30 5.77
N SER A 176 3.65 3.16 6.47
CA SER A 176 3.31 3.63 7.82
C SER A 176 1.87 4.14 7.86
N ASP A 177 1.52 5.00 6.91
CA ASP A 177 0.25 5.70 6.91
C ASP A 177 -0.87 4.82 6.35
N ILE A 178 -0.60 3.98 5.35
CA ILE A 178 -1.64 3.07 4.84
C ILE A 178 -1.99 1.99 5.87
N PHE A 179 -0.98 1.40 6.52
CA PHE A 179 -1.23 0.38 7.53
C PHE A 179 -1.94 0.91 8.76
N ILE A 180 -1.73 2.17 9.17
CA ILE A 180 -2.50 2.72 10.30
C ILE A 180 -3.99 2.89 9.94
N HIS A 181 -4.31 3.19 8.68
CA HIS A 181 -5.69 3.22 8.21
C HIS A 181 -6.31 1.81 8.11
N ILE A 182 -5.56 0.82 7.61
CA ILE A 182 -5.99 -0.59 7.64
C ILE A 182 -6.29 -1.02 9.07
N CYS A 183 -5.39 -0.70 10.01
CA CYS A 183 -5.54 -0.99 11.43
C CYS A 183 -6.86 -0.45 11.99
N LYS A 184 -7.15 0.84 11.77
CA LYS A 184 -8.40 1.49 12.20
C LYS A 184 -9.64 0.77 11.66
N HIS A 185 -9.68 0.55 10.35
CA HIS A 185 -10.87 0.01 9.71
C HIS A 185 -11.06 -1.49 10.02
N ALA A 186 -9.98 -2.27 10.04
CA ALA A 186 -9.99 -3.67 10.46
C ALA A 186 -10.52 -3.79 11.91
N TYR A 187 -10.03 -2.98 12.83
CA TYR A 187 -10.50 -2.99 14.22
C TYR A 187 -11.99 -2.64 14.33
N SER A 188 -12.46 -1.62 13.61
CA SER A 188 -13.88 -1.23 13.59
C SER A 188 -14.82 -2.32 13.04
N LEU A 189 -14.29 -3.23 12.24
CA LEU A 189 -15.00 -4.38 11.66
C LEU A 189 -14.86 -5.66 12.49
N GLY A 190 -14.11 -5.63 13.60
CA GLY A 190 -13.83 -6.80 14.44
C GLY A 190 -12.70 -7.71 13.91
N TYR A 191 -11.96 -7.28 12.89
CA TYR A 191 -10.84 -8.05 12.31
C TYR A 191 -9.56 -7.83 13.13
N GLU A 192 -9.57 -8.24 14.39
CA GLU A 192 -8.53 -7.92 15.38
C GLU A 192 -7.13 -8.36 14.95
N LYS A 193 -6.97 -9.60 14.46
CA LYS A 193 -5.66 -10.11 13.98
C LYS A 193 -5.09 -9.22 12.87
N LEU A 194 -5.91 -8.82 11.89
CA LEU A 194 -5.48 -7.92 10.82
C LEU A 194 -5.14 -6.53 11.36
N ALA A 195 -5.91 -6.01 12.31
CA ALA A 195 -5.63 -4.71 12.91
C ALA A 195 -4.28 -4.69 13.63
N ARG A 196 -3.96 -5.76 14.36
CA ARG A 196 -2.70 -5.96 15.09
C ARG A 196 -1.49 -6.10 14.16
N ILE A 197 -1.62 -6.91 13.10
CA ILE A 197 -0.60 -7.01 12.04
C ILE A 197 -0.36 -5.63 11.42
N ALA A 198 -1.42 -4.92 11.02
CA ALA A 198 -1.29 -3.61 10.41
C ALA A 198 -0.63 -2.58 11.35
N LEU A 199 -0.98 -2.56 12.63
CA LEU A 199 -0.33 -1.67 13.61
C LEU A 199 1.18 -1.93 13.72
N SER A 200 1.56 -3.21 13.87
CA SER A 200 2.98 -3.57 14.02
C SER A 200 3.79 -3.28 12.76
N ILE A 201 3.23 -3.46 11.55
CA ILE A 201 3.89 -3.04 10.29
C ILE A 201 3.99 -1.51 10.21
N SER A 202 2.93 -0.77 10.59
CA SER A 202 2.95 0.69 10.60
C SER A 202 4.07 1.22 11.49
N ARG A 203 4.21 0.68 12.71
CA ARG A 203 5.29 1.02 13.64
C ARG A 203 6.68 0.62 13.13
N LEU A 204 6.82 -0.58 12.55
CA LEU A 204 8.08 -1.02 11.94
C LEU A 204 8.51 -0.05 10.83
N CYS A 205 7.58 0.36 9.96
CA CYS A 205 7.81 1.34 8.91
C CYS A 205 8.25 2.69 9.50
N ALA A 206 7.49 3.22 10.47
CA ALA A 206 7.79 4.48 11.13
C ALA A 206 9.17 4.47 11.83
N LYS A 207 9.53 3.35 12.46
CA LYS A 207 10.85 3.18 13.07
C LYS A 207 11.98 3.20 12.03
N ILE A 208 11.83 2.47 10.93
CA ILE A 208 12.87 2.39 9.88
C ILE A 208 13.05 3.72 9.16
N PHE A 209 11.97 4.37 8.74
CA PHE A 209 12.05 5.55 7.85
C PHE A 209 12.01 6.89 8.58
N LYS A 210 11.35 6.95 9.74
CA LYS A 210 11.14 8.19 10.51
C LYS A 210 11.91 8.19 11.85
N GLY A 211 12.53 7.06 12.23
CA GLY A 211 13.25 6.92 13.50
C GLY A 211 12.37 6.96 14.74
N LEU A 212 11.05 6.78 14.58
CA LEU A 212 10.08 6.92 15.68
C LEU A 212 10.11 5.70 16.60
N SER A 213 10.11 5.95 17.91
CA SER A 213 9.73 4.95 18.91
C SER A 213 8.22 4.67 18.85
N GLU A 214 7.78 3.55 19.43
CA GLU A 214 6.35 3.22 19.49
C GLU A 214 5.54 4.31 20.21
N ASN A 215 6.08 4.84 21.32
CA ASN A 215 5.43 5.91 22.07
C ASN A 215 5.27 7.21 21.26
N GLU A 216 6.22 7.54 20.38
CA GLU A 216 6.12 8.72 19.51
C GLU A 216 5.11 8.50 18.39
N HIS A 217 5.14 7.32 17.77
CA HIS A 217 4.14 6.91 16.77
C HIS A 217 2.72 6.96 17.35
N ASP A 218 2.52 6.40 18.55
CA ASP A 218 1.25 6.43 19.25
C ASP A 218 0.78 7.85 19.56
N LYS A 219 1.67 8.72 20.06
CA LYS A 219 1.35 10.13 20.34
C LYS A 219 0.88 10.87 19.09
N ILE A 220 1.55 10.66 17.94
CA ILE A 220 1.16 11.26 16.66
C ILE A 220 -0.27 10.83 16.30
N HIS A 221 -0.57 9.54 16.38
CA HIS A 221 -1.87 9.02 15.97
C HIS A 221 -3.00 9.37 16.96
N ILE A 222 -2.72 9.40 18.27
CA ILE A 222 -3.65 9.93 19.27
C ILE A 222 -3.98 11.40 18.97
N GLY A 223 -2.98 12.19 18.56
CA GLY A 223 -3.15 13.60 18.21
C GLY A 223 -4.12 13.85 17.04
N VAL A 224 -4.30 12.87 16.15
CA VAL A 224 -5.26 12.93 15.03
C VAL A 224 -6.55 12.13 15.29
N GLY A 225 -6.81 11.77 16.55
CA GLY A 225 -8.07 11.14 16.98
C GLY A 225 -8.13 9.62 16.78
N PHE A 226 -6.98 8.93 16.71
CA PHE A 226 -6.95 7.47 16.64
C PHE A 226 -7.40 6.83 17.97
N PRO A 227 -8.17 5.72 17.96
CA PRO A 227 -8.64 5.09 19.19
C PRO A 227 -7.48 4.54 20.04
N LYS A 228 -7.36 5.02 21.28
CA LYS A 228 -6.26 4.64 22.20
C LYS A 228 -6.20 3.14 22.46
N GLN A 229 -7.34 2.45 22.48
CA GLN A 229 -7.41 1.02 22.77
C GLN A 229 -6.63 0.18 21.76
N ILE A 230 -6.61 0.61 20.49
CA ILE A 230 -5.90 -0.07 19.42
C ILE A 230 -4.39 0.02 19.60
N LEU A 231 -3.91 1.13 20.15
CA LEU A 231 -2.48 1.39 20.32
C LEU A 231 -1.86 0.66 21.53
N LEU A 232 -2.67 -0.04 22.33
CA LEU A 232 -2.20 -0.80 23.49
C LEU A 232 -1.48 -2.11 23.11
N PHE A 233 -1.64 -2.58 21.88
CA PHE A 233 -0.93 -3.78 21.42
C PHE A 233 0.53 -3.46 21.13
N HIS A 234 1.46 -4.27 21.63
CA HIS A 234 2.91 -4.13 21.39
C HIS A 234 3.43 -5.33 20.62
N ASP A 235 2.84 -5.57 19.46
CA ASP A 235 3.19 -6.69 18.59
C ASP A 235 4.43 -6.40 17.76
N SER A 236 5.17 -7.45 17.40
CA SER A 236 6.27 -7.37 16.45
C SER A 236 5.92 -8.03 15.12
N THR A 237 6.51 -7.54 14.04
CA THR A 237 6.39 -8.15 12.70
C THR A 237 7.76 -8.36 12.09
N GLN A 238 7.97 -9.54 11.52
CA GLN A 238 9.06 -9.84 10.61
C GLN A 238 8.53 -9.90 9.18
N LEU A 239 9.11 -9.09 8.29
CA LEU A 239 8.84 -9.16 6.86
C LEU A 239 9.79 -10.18 6.20
N ILE A 240 9.22 -11.10 5.43
CA ILE A 240 9.96 -12.08 4.63
C ILE A 240 9.60 -11.93 3.14
N ASP A 241 10.62 -11.99 2.28
CA ASP A 241 10.43 -11.93 0.83
C ASP A 241 9.85 -13.26 0.33
N LYS A 242 8.85 -13.20 -0.55
CA LYS A 242 8.18 -14.37 -1.11
C LYS A 242 8.84 -14.88 -2.40
#